data_AF-A0A373C2E5-F1
#
_entry.id   AF-A0A373C2E5-F1
#
_cell.length_a   1.000
_cell.length_b   1.000
_cell.length_c   1.000
_cell.angle_alpha   90.00
_cell.angle_beta   90.00
_cell.angle_gamma   90.00
#
_symmetry.space_group_name_H-M   'P 1'
#
loop_
_entity.id
_entity.type
_entity.pdbx_description
1 polymer ?
#
loop_
_entity_poly.entity_id
_entity_poly.type
_entity_poly.pdbx_seq_one_letter_code
_entity_poly.pdbx_strand_id
1 'polypeptide(L)'
;MELKEQKFGIEIEMTGITRAKAAEVTAEYFGTRVKYLGTYYDTYAAIDTEGRQWKFMSDSSIHAERKVNGSRVNADVEYRTEMVSPICRYEDIVTIQEIIRKLKEHGALTNKSCGIHVHINAEPFDARTLRNITNIMASKEDLIYKALGVSVERQHRWCQPVDTRFLDELNRRKPRSMEAVERIWYNGESRRDAHYDDSRYHCLNLHSVFQKGTVEFRLFNGTLHAGKIKAYIQFCLAIGAQALNQSCASRRKTQTSNEKYTFRTWLLRLGLNGEEFATARQHLLANLPGCIAWKDPAQAEAQKERMRQKREKELAERIQRQEIIHPIEELESAGEAQESSAFCMRM
;
A
#
# COMPACT_ATOMS: atom_id res chain seq x y z
N MET A 1 -11.99 -13.07 12.96
CA MET A 1 -10.58 -12.64 12.99
C MET A 1 -10.54 -11.17 12.63
N GLU A 2 -10.15 -10.30 13.56
CA GLU A 2 -9.99 -8.89 13.25
C GLU A 2 -8.65 -8.61 12.56
N LEU A 3 -8.60 -7.54 11.76
CA LEU A 3 -7.39 -7.12 11.04
C LEU A 3 -6.20 -6.97 11.98
N LYS A 4 -6.42 -6.33 13.14
CA LYS A 4 -5.38 -5.98 14.11
C LYS A 4 -4.91 -7.15 15.00
N GLU A 5 -5.63 -8.27 15.00
CA GLU A 5 -5.29 -9.47 15.78
C GLU A 5 -4.29 -10.38 15.05
N GLN A 6 -4.13 -10.18 13.75
CA GLN A 6 -3.22 -10.98 12.93
C GLN A 6 -1.76 -10.61 13.20
N LYS A 7 -0.93 -11.64 13.39
CA LYS A 7 0.53 -11.52 13.40
C LYS A 7 1.07 -11.47 11.98
N PHE A 8 2.14 -10.71 11.78
CA PHE A 8 2.81 -10.60 10.48
C PHE A 8 4.33 -10.55 10.61
N GLY A 9 5.01 -10.68 9.49
CA GLY A 9 6.42 -10.34 9.32
C GLY A 9 6.60 -9.49 8.07
N ILE A 10 7.69 -8.74 7.98
CA ILE A 10 8.03 -7.95 6.81
C ILE A 10 9.51 -8.07 6.47
N GLU A 11 9.78 -8.24 5.18
CA GLU A 11 11.11 -8.21 4.57
C GLU A 11 11.21 -6.91 3.76
N ILE A 12 12.24 -6.09 3.99
CA ILE A 12 12.45 -4.81 3.31
C ILE A 12 13.87 -4.77 2.76
N GLU A 13 13.97 -4.83 1.43
CA GLU A 13 15.24 -4.76 0.73
C GLU A 13 15.69 -3.30 0.54
N MET A 14 16.98 -3.05 0.75
CA MET A 14 17.58 -1.73 0.62
C MET A 14 19.06 -1.81 0.25
N THR A 15 19.59 -0.66 -0.15
CA THR A 15 21.02 -0.41 -0.33
C THR A 15 21.40 0.92 0.31
N GLY A 16 22.63 1.40 0.13
CA GLY A 16 23.11 2.68 0.68
C GLY A 16 23.51 2.63 2.14
N ILE A 17 23.15 1.55 2.83
CA ILE A 17 23.59 1.22 4.18
C ILE A 17 24.08 -0.23 4.21
N THR A 18 25.16 -0.49 4.96
CA THR A 18 25.65 -1.86 5.16
C THR A 18 24.79 -2.61 6.17
N ARG A 19 24.79 -3.94 6.12
CA ARG A 19 24.06 -4.79 7.09
C ARG A 19 24.44 -4.49 8.54
N ALA A 20 25.75 -4.38 8.81
CA ALA A 20 26.27 -4.02 10.11
C ALA A 20 25.74 -2.66 10.58
N LYS A 21 25.83 -1.62 9.71
CA LYS A 21 25.39 -0.28 10.08
C LYS A 21 23.88 -0.20 10.28
N ALA A 22 23.10 -0.91 9.46
CA ALA A 22 21.65 -0.97 9.62
C ALA A 22 21.24 -1.61 10.95
N ALA A 23 21.94 -2.67 11.37
CA ALA A 23 21.75 -3.28 12.68
C ALA A 23 22.13 -2.32 13.82
N GLU A 24 23.25 -1.59 13.71
CA GLU A 24 23.64 -0.57 14.71
C GLU A 24 22.57 0.51 14.88
N VAL A 25 22.12 1.12 13.78
CA VAL A 25 21.10 2.19 13.78
C VAL A 25 19.81 1.71 14.43
N THR A 26 19.43 0.46 14.14
CA THR A 26 18.21 -0.13 14.70
C THR A 26 18.36 -0.47 16.18
N ALA A 27 19.52 -0.98 16.60
CA ALA A 27 19.80 -1.24 18.01
C ALA A 27 19.87 0.05 18.83
N GLU A 28 20.44 1.12 18.27
CA GLU A 28 20.48 2.46 18.87
C GLU A 28 19.06 3.02 19.07
N TYR A 29 18.18 2.89 18.08
CA TYR A 29 16.77 3.26 18.22
C TYR A 29 16.09 2.55 19.40
N PHE A 30 16.41 1.28 19.63
CA PHE A 30 15.89 0.52 20.78
C PHE A 30 16.62 0.79 22.10
N GLY A 31 17.79 1.46 22.10
CA GLY A 31 18.65 1.58 23.28
C GLY A 31 19.28 0.24 23.70
N THR A 32 19.62 -0.59 22.73
CA THR A 32 20.04 -1.99 22.94
C THR A 32 21.37 -2.30 22.22
N ARG A 33 21.60 -3.57 21.86
CA ARG A 33 22.86 -4.06 21.29
C ARG A 33 22.66 -4.76 19.94
N VAL A 34 23.73 -4.77 19.17
CA VAL A 34 23.86 -5.59 17.97
C VAL A 34 24.43 -6.96 18.33
N LYS A 35 24.02 -8.00 17.59
CA LYS A 35 24.63 -9.33 17.61
C LYS A 35 24.98 -9.74 16.18
N TYR A 36 26.24 -10.09 15.94
CA TYR A 36 26.62 -10.77 14.70
C TYR A 36 26.25 -12.25 14.78
N LEU A 37 25.53 -12.76 13.78
CA LEU A 37 25.06 -14.15 13.73
C LEU A 37 25.91 -15.04 12.80
N GLY A 38 26.71 -14.45 11.89
CA GLY A 38 27.70 -15.19 11.10
C GLY A 38 27.13 -16.29 10.19
N THR A 39 25.86 -16.22 9.81
CA THR A 39 25.22 -17.21 8.93
C THR A 39 25.70 -17.07 7.47
N TYR A 40 25.31 -18.00 6.58
CA TYR A 40 25.56 -17.91 5.12
C TYR A 40 25.24 -16.53 4.52
N TYR A 41 24.23 -15.84 5.04
CA TYR A 41 23.81 -14.51 4.58
C TYR A 41 24.49 -13.33 5.31
N ASP A 42 25.62 -13.56 6.00
CA ASP A 42 26.38 -12.54 6.73
C ASP A 42 25.48 -11.64 7.60
N THR A 43 24.71 -12.30 8.49
CA THR A 43 23.58 -11.68 9.18
C THR A 43 24.00 -10.97 10.46
N TYR A 44 23.50 -9.75 10.63
CA TYR A 44 23.53 -8.96 11.85
C TYR A 44 22.12 -8.86 12.42
N ALA A 45 21.98 -8.78 13.75
CA ALA A 45 20.70 -8.62 14.40
C ALA A 45 20.73 -7.48 15.42
N ALA A 46 19.75 -6.58 15.34
CA ALA A 46 19.41 -5.68 16.45
C ALA A 46 18.41 -6.39 17.37
N ILE A 47 18.66 -6.36 18.68
CA ILE A 47 17.80 -7.00 19.68
C ILE A 47 16.86 -5.95 20.25
N ASP A 48 15.54 -6.07 20.11
CA ASP A 48 14.63 -5.10 20.72
C ASP A 48 14.51 -5.27 22.24
N THR A 49 13.72 -4.41 22.87
CA THR A 49 13.50 -4.41 24.34
C THR A 49 12.76 -5.66 24.84
N GLU A 50 12.11 -6.43 23.96
CA GLU A 50 11.49 -7.72 24.27
C GLU A 50 12.42 -8.91 23.97
N GLY A 51 13.66 -8.66 23.52
CA GLY A 51 14.61 -9.69 23.14
C GLY A 51 14.37 -10.29 21.75
N ARG A 52 13.47 -9.72 20.96
CA ARG A 52 13.18 -10.17 19.58
C ARG A 52 14.27 -9.65 18.63
N GLN A 53 14.55 -10.42 17.58
CA GLN A 53 15.64 -10.13 16.64
C GLN A 53 15.11 -9.47 15.37
N TRP A 54 15.61 -8.27 15.10
CA TRP A 54 15.47 -7.57 13.82
C TRP A 54 16.73 -7.83 13.01
N LYS A 55 16.62 -8.64 11.96
CA LYS A 55 17.78 -9.17 11.22
C LYS A 55 18.07 -8.30 10.00
N PHE A 56 19.36 -8.18 9.68
CA PHE A 56 19.89 -7.52 8.50
C PHE A 56 20.82 -8.50 7.80
N MET A 57 20.45 -8.93 6.60
CA MET A 57 21.11 -10.02 5.91
C MET A 57 21.36 -9.71 4.43
N SER A 58 22.23 -10.51 3.81
CA SER A 58 22.63 -10.31 2.42
C SER A 58 21.56 -10.86 1.49
N ASP A 59 21.11 -10.05 0.53
CA ASP A 59 20.36 -10.52 -0.64
C ASP A 59 21.12 -10.22 -1.93
N SER A 60 21.58 -11.30 -2.58
CA SER A 60 22.31 -11.24 -3.84
C SER A 60 21.55 -10.56 -4.97
N SER A 61 20.22 -10.50 -4.91
CA SER A 61 19.34 -9.88 -5.91
C SER A 61 19.45 -8.35 -5.95
N ILE A 62 19.91 -7.73 -4.86
CA ILE A 62 20.01 -6.28 -4.71
C ILE A 62 21.23 -5.74 -5.47
N HIS A 63 21.00 -4.74 -6.31
CA HIS A 63 22.08 -3.94 -6.90
C HIS A 63 22.61 -2.96 -5.85
N ALA A 64 23.88 -3.13 -5.48
CA ALA A 64 24.52 -2.33 -4.45
C ALA A 64 24.88 -0.94 -4.97
N GLU A 65 24.25 0.07 -4.37
CA GLU A 65 24.51 1.50 -4.57
C GLU A 65 24.72 2.21 -3.24
N ARG A 66 25.49 3.30 -3.24
CA ARG A 66 25.60 4.23 -2.11
C ARG A 66 25.59 5.68 -2.60
N LYS A 67 25.38 6.61 -1.67
CA LYS A 67 25.52 8.05 -1.96
C LYS A 67 26.93 8.53 -1.63
N VAL A 68 27.55 9.21 -2.59
CA VAL A 68 28.80 9.96 -2.43
C VAL A 68 28.58 11.35 -3.00
N ASN A 69 28.78 12.40 -2.18
CA ASN A 69 28.57 13.80 -2.58
C ASN A 69 27.21 14.07 -3.24
N GLY A 70 26.14 13.44 -2.73
CA GLY A 70 24.77 13.57 -3.26
C GLY A 70 24.44 12.68 -4.46
N SER A 71 25.45 12.13 -5.15
CA SER A 71 25.29 11.26 -6.31
C SER A 71 25.26 9.78 -5.92
N ARG A 72 24.47 8.98 -6.64
CA ARG A 72 24.44 7.52 -6.49
C ARG A 72 25.58 6.90 -7.28
N VAL A 73 26.34 6.00 -6.64
CA VAL A 73 27.43 5.24 -7.25
C VAL A 73 27.33 3.78 -6.85
N ASN A 74 27.91 2.88 -7.64
CA ASN A 74 28.01 1.46 -7.29
C ASN A 74 28.75 1.28 -5.96
N ALA A 75 28.34 0.27 -5.21
CA ALA A 75 28.89 -0.08 -3.91
C ALA A 75 29.21 -1.57 -3.80
N ASP A 76 29.91 -1.94 -2.75
CA ASP A 76 30.27 -3.32 -2.47
C ASP A 76 29.07 -4.15 -2.01
N VAL A 77 29.23 -5.48 -2.05
CA VAL A 77 28.20 -6.45 -1.68
C VAL A 77 27.70 -6.29 -0.23
N GLU A 78 28.43 -5.61 0.63
CA GLU A 78 28.01 -5.26 2.00
C GLU A 78 26.77 -4.37 2.05
N TYR A 79 26.52 -3.61 0.98
CA TYR A 79 25.35 -2.73 0.84
C TYR A 79 24.11 -3.46 0.31
N ARG A 80 24.20 -4.75 -0.01
CA ARG A 80 23.02 -5.57 -0.34
C ARG A 80 22.36 -5.99 0.97
N THR A 81 21.41 -5.19 1.43
CA THR A 81 20.86 -5.30 2.78
C THR A 81 19.36 -5.59 2.73
N GLU A 82 18.95 -6.73 3.25
CA GLU A 82 17.54 -7.04 3.52
C GLU A 82 17.29 -6.98 5.03
N MET A 83 16.31 -6.17 5.45
CA MET A 83 15.81 -6.19 6.83
C MET A 83 14.68 -7.21 6.95
N VAL A 84 14.78 -8.13 7.90
CA VAL A 84 13.74 -9.12 8.22
C VAL A 84 13.27 -8.90 9.65
N SER A 85 11.98 -8.58 9.81
CA SER A 85 11.39 -8.34 11.13
C SER A 85 11.27 -9.63 11.96
N PRO A 86 11.14 -9.52 13.30
CA PRO A 86 10.58 -10.61 14.08
C PRO A 86 9.09 -10.81 13.72
N ILE A 87 8.44 -11.77 14.39
CA ILE A 87 6.98 -11.87 14.35
C ILE A 87 6.41 -10.61 15.02
N CYS A 88 5.75 -9.78 14.22
CA CYS A 88 5.18 -8.50 14.60
C CYS A 88 3.69 -8.61 14.93
N ARG A 89 3.28 -7.71 15.81
CA ARG A 89 1.89 -7.40 16.15
C ARG A 89 1.50 -6.06 15.48
N TYR A 90 0.22 -5.72 15.44
CA TYR A 90 -0.26 -4.54 14.71
C TYR A 90 0.39 -3.24 15.19
N GLU A 91 0.64 -3.11 16.49
CA GLU A 91 1.32 -2.00 17.12
C GLU A 91 2.78 -1.83 16.69
N ASP A 92 3.45 -2.92 16.27
CA ASP A 92 4.84 -2.87 15.77
C ASP A 92 4.95 -2.12 14.43
N ILE A 93 3.83 -1.80 13.76
CA ILE A 93 3.83 -0.93 12.58
C ILE A 93 4.49 0.42 12.90
N VAL A 94 4.25 0.98 14.09
CA VAL A 94 4.86 2.26 14.51
C VAL A 94 6.39 2.11 14.60
N THR A 95 6.85 1.03 15.24
CA THR A 95 8.27 0.67 15.34
C THR A 95 8.92 0.54 13.97
N ILE A 96 8.28 -0.17 13.04
CA ILE A 96 8.77 -0.32 11.65
C ILE A 96 8.88 1.05 10.97
N GLN A 97 7.90 1.93 11.15
CA GLN A 97 7.93 3.27 10.57
C GLN A 97 9.13 4.09 11.10
N GLU A 98 9.40 4.05 12.41
CA GLU A 98 10.54 4.76 12.99
C GLU A 98 11.89 4.19 12.55
N ILE A 99 12.04 2.85 12.56
CA ILE A 99 13.26 2.19 12.06
C ILE A 99 13.54 2.61 10.62
N ILE A 100 12.52 2.63 9.75
CA ILE A 100 12.69 3.03 8.35
C ILE A 100 13.11 4.49 8.21
N ARG A 101 12.58 5.39 9.04
CA ARG A 101 13.04 6.79 9.07
C ARG A 101 14.51 6.87 9.49
N LYS A 102 14.89 6.16 10.56
CA LYS A 102 16.28 6.12 11.05
C LYS A 102 17.26 5.54 10.05
N LEU A 103 16.91 4.43 9.39
CA LEU A 103 17.74 3.85 8.33
C LEU A 103 17.94 4.85 7.18
N LYS A 104 16.87 5.53 6.76
CA LYS A 104 16.93 6.54 5.70
C LYS A 104 17.77 7.77 6.09
N GLU A 105 17.69 8.23 7.34
CA GLU A 105 18.56 9.29 7.90
C GLU A 105 20.04 8.89 7.80
N HIS A 106 20.34 7.61 8.00
CA HIS A 106 21.70 7.04 7.93
C HIS A 106 22.11 6.58 6.53
N GLY A 107 21.45 7.08 5.49
CA GLY A 107 21.87 6.88 4.11
C GLY A 107 21.28 5.65 3.42
N ALA A 108 20.37 4.91 4.05
CA ALA A 108 19.64 3.85 3.37
C ALA A 108 18.83 4.41 2.19
N LEU A 109 18.81 3.68 1.09
CA LEU A 109 18.10 3.99 -0.15
C LEU A 109 17.56 2.74 -0.81
N THR A 110 16.63 2.91 -1.74
CA THR A 110 16.14 1.83 -2.60
C THR A 110 16.39 2.16 -4.07
N ASN A 111 16.48 1.12 -4.88
CA ASN A 111 16.53 1.19 -6.34
C ASN A 111 15.56 0.15 -6.93
N LYS A 112 15.63 -0.05 -8.26
CA LYS A 112 14.69 -0.93 -8.98
C LYS A 112 14.84 -2.42 -8.63
N SER A 113 15.97 -2.83 -8.06
CA SER A 113 16.19 -4.21 -7.62
C SER A 113 15.49 -4.53 -6.30
N CYS A 114 15.20 -3.51 -5.48
CA CYS A 114 14.62 -3.69 -4.15
C CYS A 114 13.11 -4.01 -4.20
N GLY A 115 12.69 -4.97 -3.39
CA GLY A 115 11.32 -5.36 -3.09
C GLY A 115 10.95 -5.21 -1.61
N ILE A 116 9.66 -5.44 -1.33
CA ILE A 116 9.13 -5.62 0.02
C ILE A 116 8.23 -6.85 0.00
N HIS A 117 8.39 -7.74 0.99
CA HIS A 117 7.51 -8.88 1.20
C HIS A 117 6.80 -8.76 2.55
N VAL A 118 5.49 -9.01 2.56
CA VAL A 118 4.72 -9.06 3.81
C VAL A 118 4.21 -10.48 4.01
N HIS A 119 4.47 -11.03 5.17
CA HIS A 119 4.06 -12.36 5.59
C HIS A 119 2.94 -12.24 6.60
N ILE A 120 1.81 -12.91 6.39
CA ILE A 120 0.77 -13.04 7.42
C ILE A 120 0.79 -14.45 8.00
N ASN A 121 0.58 -14.60 9.31
CA ASN A 121 0.54 -15.90 9.97
C ASN A 121 -0.49 -16.82 9.30
N ALA A 122 -0.08 -18.01 8.86
CA ALA A 122 -0.95 -18.95 8.16
C ALA A 122 -1.69 -19.91 9.10
N GLU A 123 -1.32 -20.01 10.38
CA GLU A 123 -1.96 -20.88 11.36
C GLU A 123 -3.50 -20.78 11.39
N PRO A 124 -4.13 -19.59 11.28
CA PRO A 124 -5.60 -19.50 11.26
C PRO A 124 -6.25 -19.91 9.94
N PHE A 125 -5.46 -20.16 8.89
CA PHE A 125 -5.97 -20.52 7.57
C PHE A 125 -6.22 -22.02 7.47
N ASP A 126 -7.40 -22.35 6.96
CA ASP A 126 -7.76 -23.68 6.46
C ASP A 126 -7.75 -23.72 4.91
N ALA A 127 -7.99 -24.89 4.32
CA ALA A 127 -8.01 -25.07 2.86
C ALA A 127 -9.04 -24.16 2.14
N ARG A 128 -10.15 -23.85 2.80
CA ARG A 128 -11.22 -22.99 2.25
C ARG A 128 -10.79 -21.53 2.26
N THR A 129 -10.21 -21.04 3.34
CA THR A 129 -9.75 -19.66 3.51
C THR A 129 -8.50 -19.39 2.69
N LEU A 130 -7.62 -20.38 2.47
CA LEU A 130 -6.57 -20.31 1.44
C LEU A 130 -7.16 -20.16 0.04
N ARG A 131 -8.20 -20.94 -0.30
CA ARG A 131 -8.94 -20.72 -1.55
C ARG A 131 -9.56 -19.33 -1.62
N ASN A 132 -10.10 -18.82 -0.51
CA ASN A 132 -10.69 -17.48 -0.48
C ASN A 132 -9.66 -16.40 -0.77
N ILE A 133 -8.50 -16.41 -0.10
CA ILE A 133 -7.47 -15.38 -0.30
C ILE A 133 -6.94 -15.41 -1.74
N THR A 134 -6.73 -16.61 -2.31
CA THR A 134 -6.37 -16.77 -3.72
C THR A 134 -7.43 -16.18 -4.65
N ASN A 135 -8.71 -16.46 -4.41
CA ASN A 135 -9.81 -15.92 -5.21
C ASN A 135 -9.95 -14.40 -5.09
N ILE A 136 -9.80 -13.86 -3.87
CA ILE A 136 -9.83 -12.41 -3.62
C ILE A 136 -8.72 -11.73 -4.42
N MET A 137 -7.49 -12.24 -4.33
CA MET A 137 -6.35 -11.72 -5.09
C MET A 137 -6.62 -11.79 -6.60
N ALA A 138 -7.00 -12.96 -7.13
CA ALA A 138 -7.28 -13.14 -8.55
C ALA A 138 -8.40 -12.20 -9.07
N SER A 139 -9.44 -11.97 -8.27
CA SER A 139 -10.57 -11.10 -8.68
C SER A 139 -10.21 -9.61 -8.77
N LYS A 140 -9.10 -9.20 -8.15
CA LYS A 140 -8.66 -7.81 -8.01
C LYS A 140 -7.27 -7.54 -8.57
N GLU A 141 -6.57 -8.55 -9.07
CA GLU A 141 -5.15 -8.47 -9.43
C GLU A 141 -4.83 -7.28 -10.34
N ASP A 142 -5.62 -7.04 -11.39
CA ASP A 142 -5.39 -5.94 -12.35
C ASP A 142 -5.43 -4.57 -11.64
N LEU A 143 -6.37 -4.37 -10.71
CA LEU A 143 -6.48 -3.14 -9.91
C LEU A 143 -5.35 -3.04 -8.90
N ILE A 144 -4.93 -4.17 -8.31
CA ILE A 144 -3.85 -4.22 -7.32
C ILE A 144 -2.51 -3.85 -7.97
N TYR A 145 -2.17 -4.43 -9.12
CA TYR A 145 -0.93 -4.10 -9.85
C TYR A 145 -0.88 -2.62 -10.24
N LYS A 146 -1.99 -2.07 -10.73
CA LYS A 146 -2.10 -0.64 -11.04
C LYS A 146 -1.97 0.24 -9.79
N ALA A 147 -2.67 -0.11 -8.71
CA ALA A 147 -2.63 0.63 -7.44
C ALA A 147 -1.21 0.73 -6.89
N LEU A 148 -0.44 -0.36 -6.96
CA LEU A 148 0.94 -0.41 -6.46
C LEU A 148 1.97 0.12 -7.46
N GLY A 149 1.57 0.40 -8.72
CA GLY A 149 2.48 0.86 -9.76
C GLY A 149 3.59 -0.15 -10.06
N VAL A 150 3.25 -1.44 -10.08
CA VAL A 150 4.21 -2.51 -10.41
C VAL A 150 4.55 -2.45 -11.90
N SER A 151 5.83 -2.47 -12.24
CA SER A 151 6.24 -2.51 -13.66
C SER A 151 5.91 -3.85 -14.29
N VAL A 152 5.67 -3.84 -15.60
CA VAL A 152 5.40 -5.06 -16.40
C VAL A 152 6.54 -6.07 -16.24
N GLU A 153 7.80 -5.61 -16.29
CA GLU A 153 8.97 -6.48 -16.09
C GLU A 153 8.93 -7.18 -14.73
N ARG A 154 8.65 -6.44 -13.64
CA ARG A 154 8.61 -6.99 -12.29
C ARG A 154 7.45 -7.96 -12.11
N GLN A 155 6.29 -7.63 -12.69
CA GLN A 155 5.14 -8.53 -12.74
C GLN A 155 5.49 -9.85 -13.43
N HIS A 156 6.20 -9.84 -14.57
CA HIS A 156 6.54 -11.08 -15.27
C HIS A 156 7.63 -11.91 -14.60
N ARG A 157 8.57 -11.28 -13.89
CA ARG A 157 9.75 -11.97 -13.33
C ARG A 157 9.62 -12.37 -11.87
N TRP A 158 9.03 -11.52 -11.04
CA TRP A 158 9.21 -11.60 -9.59
C TRP A 158 7.89 -11.73 -8.81
N CYS A 159 6.78 -11.26 -9.37
CA CYS A 159 5.48 -11.28 -8.71
C CYS A 159 4.34 -11.49 -9.72
N GLN A 160 4.37 -12.61 -10.43
CA GLN A 160 3.39 -12.99 -11.45
C GLN A 160 1.97 -13.00 -10.90
N PRO A 161 0.95 -12.80 -11.75
CA PRO A 161 -0.45 -13.03 -11.38
C PRO A 161 -0.63 -14.42 -10.80
N VAL A 162 -1.75 -14.64 -10.10
CA VAL A 162 -2.05 -15.97 -9.55
C VAL A 162 -2.01 -17.01 -10.68
N ASP A 163 -1.27 -18.12 -10.49
CA ASP A 163 -1.18 -19.19 -11.47
C ASP A 163 -2.59 -19.66 -11.90
N THR A 164 -2.88 -19.59 -13.19
CA THR A 164 -4.22 -19.86 -13.73
C THR A 164 -4.59 -21.33 -13.53
N ARG A 165 -3.63 -22.24 -13.74
CA ARG A 165 -3.80 -23.68 -13.51
C ARG A 165 -4.09 -23.96 -12.03
N PHE A 166 -3.32 -23.38 -11.11
CA PHE A 166 -3.57 -23.47 -9.66
C PHE A 166 -4.98 -22.98 -9.32
N LEU A 167 -5.35 -21.78 -9.80
CA LEU A 167 -6.63 -21.16 -9.53
C LEU A 167 -7.80 -22.01 -10.05
N ASP A 168 -7.66 -22.62 -11.23
CA ASP A 168 -8.66 -23.50 -11.82
C ASP A 168 -8.82 -24.79 -11.05
N GLU A 169 -7.73 -25.49 -10.76
CA GLU A 169 -7.77 -26.74 -10.00
C GLU A 169 -8.29 -26.52 -8.57
N LEU A 170 -7.89 -25.42 -7.92
CA LEU A 170 -8.32 -25.07 -6.56
C LEU A 170 -9.84 -24.85 -6.48
N ASN A 171 -10.42 -24.21 -7.49
CA ASN A 171 -11.86 -23.92 -7.55
C ASN A 171 -12.69 -25.09 -8.09
N ARG A 172 -12.11 -25.94 -8.94
CA ARG A 172 -12.74 -27.17 -9.44
C ARG A 172 -12.82 -28.21 -8.33
N ARG A 173 -11.71 -28.49 -7.64
CA ARG A 173 -11.63 -29.54 -6.61
C ARG A 173 -12.18 -29.10 -5.25
N LYS A 174 -12.10 -27.81 -4.91
CA LYS A 174 -12.51 -27.25 -3.60
C LYS A 174 -11.96 -28.08 -2.43
N PRO A 175 -10.62 -28.16 -2.28
CA PRO A 175 -9.98 -29.01 -1.29
C PRO A 175 -10.46 -28.71 0.14
N ARG A 176 -10.43 -29.73 0.99
CA ARG A 176 -10.83 -29.68 2.40
C ARG A 176 -9.66 -29.83 3.39
N SER A 177 -8.45 -30.10 2.91
CA SER A 177 -7.24 -30.22 3.74
C SER A 177 -6.09 -29.41 3.16
N MET A 178 -5.12 -29.08 4.02
CA MET A 178 -3.92 -28.33 3.63
C MET A 178 -3.05 -29.13 2.66
N GLU A 179 -2.94 -30.44 2.84
CA GLU A 179 -2.20 -31.32 1.92
C GLU A 179 -2.83 -31.30 0.52
N ALA A 180 -4.15 -31.24 0.43
CA ALA A 180 -4.83 -31.16 -0.86
C ALA A 180 -4.57 -29.80 -1.56
N VAL A 181 -4.51 -28.69 -0.81
CA VAL A 181 -4.10 -27.39 -1.38
C VAL A 181 -2.65 -27.44 -1.85
N GLU A 182 -1.76 -28.01 -1.04
CA GLU A 182 -0.33 -28.16 -1.36
C GLU A 182 -0.10 -28.98 -2.63
N ARG A 183 -0.77 -30.12 -2.78
CA ARG A 183 -0.68 -30.94 -4.00
C ARG A 183 -1.18 -30.19 -5.23
N ILE A 184 -2.23 -29.37 -5.08
CA ILE A 184 -2.70 -28.51 -6.16
C ILE A 184 -1.67 -27.42 -6.45
N TRP A 185 -1.06 -26.81 -5.43
CA TRP A 185 -0.03 -25.78 -5.57
C TRP A 185 1.17 -26.29 -6.37
N TYR A 186 1.79 -27.39 -5.96
CA TYR A 186 2.99 -27.94 -6.60
C TYR A 186 2.71 -28.71 -7.90
N ASN A 187 1.44 -29.00 -8.21
CA ASN A 187 1.05 -29.87 -9.31
C ASN A 187 1.71 -31.25 -9.27
N GLY A 188 1.89 -31.80 -8.07
CA GLY A 188 2.66 -33.03 -7.88
C GLY A 188 3.05 -33.29 -6.44
N GLU A 189 4.24 -33.86 -6.26
CA GLU A 189 4.84 -34.11 -4.96
C GLU A 189 5.13 -32.81 -4.20
N SER A 190 5.18 -32.92 -2.87
CA SER A 190 5.49 -31.77 -2.02
C SER A 190 6.93 -31.30 -2.27
N ARG A 191 7.09 -29.99 -2.37
CA ARG A 191 8.38 -29.32 -2.44
C ARG A 191 8.59 -28.36 -1.26
N ARG A 192 7.93 -28.60 -0.13
CA ARG A 192 7.95 -27.69 1.04
C ARG A 192 9.35 -27.46 1.62
N ASP A 193 10.23 -28.45 1.51
CA ASP A 193 11.60 -28.39 2.05
C ASP A 193 12.56 -27.62 1.11
N ALA A 194 12.14 -27.32 -0.12
CA ALA A 194 12.96 -26.59 -1.09
C ALA A 194 12.97 -25.10 -0.75
N HIS A 195 14.11 -24.56 -0.31
CA HIS A 195 14.22 -23.12 -0.04
C HIS A 195 14.01 -22.28 -1.29
N TYR A 196 14.59 -22.68 -2.43
CA TYR A 196 14.38 -22.06 -3.73
C TYR A 196 13.44 -22.92 -4.58
N ASP A 197 12.23 -22.43 -4.82
CA ASP A 197 11.21 -23.09 -5.64
C ASP A 197 10.60 -22.07 -6.60
N ASP A 198 10.37 -22.48 -7.84
CA ASP A 198 9.85 -21.63 -8.92
C ASP A 198 8.41 -21.16 -8.69
N SER A 199 7.61 -21.96 -7.97
CA SER A 199 6.23 -21.60 -7.61
C SER A 199 6.15 -20.38 -6.68
N ARG A 200 7.28 -19.86 -6.19
CA ARG A 200 7.30 -18.70 -5.30
C ARG A 200 7.03 -17.37 -5.99
N TYR A 201 7.27 -17.26 -7.30
CA TYR A 201 7.30 -15.98 -8.02
C TYR A 201 5.92 -15.44 -8.42
N HIS A 202 4.93 -15.55 -7.53
CA HIS A 202 3.60 -14.98 -7.68
C HIS A 202 3.33 -13.87 -6.67
N CYS A 203 2.41 -12.96 -6.98
CA CYS A 203 2.03 -11.86 -6.07
C CYS A 203 1.53 -12.36 -4.71
N LEU A 204 0.88 -13.52 -4.70
CA LEU A 204 0.50 -14.28 -3.51
C LEU A 204 1.21 -15.63 -3.56
N ASN A 205 2.20 -15.83 -2.71
CA ASN A 205 2.99 -17.05 -2.64
C ASN A 205 2.50 -17.96 -1.50
N LEU A 206 1.95 -19.13 -1.86
CA LEU A 206 1.52 -20.14 -0.90
C LEU A 206 2.58 -21.20 -0.59
N HIS A 207 3.70 -21.27 -1.32
CA HIS A 207 4.85 -22.11 -0.91
C HIS A 207 5.30 -21.75 0.52
N SER A 208 5.28 -20.46 0.85
CA SER A 208 5.58 -19.94 2.19
C SER A 208 4.66 -20.49 3.28
N VAL A 209 3.44 -20.92 2.95
CA VAL A 209 2.51 -21.53 3.91
C VAL A 209 3.05 -22.89 4.34
N PHE A 210 3.47 -23.70 3.38
CA PHE A 210 3.94 -25.06 3.61
C PHE A 210 5.36 -25.11 4.17
N GLN A 211 6.19 -24.12 3.84
CA GLN A 211 7.58 -24.03 4.29
C GLN A 211 7.76 -23.26 5.60
N LYS A 212 7.15 -22.08 5.70
CA LYS A 212 7.40 -21.11 6.79
C LYS A 212 6.18 -20.89 7.70
N GLY A 213 5.01 -21.46 7.37
CA GLY A 213 3.77 -21.20 8.10
C GLY A 213 3.20 -19.80 7.88
N THR A 214 3.45 -19.17 6.73
CA THR A 214 2.95 -17.82 6.43
C THR A 214 2.40 -17.70 5.01
N VAL A 215 1.37 -16.88 4.79
CA VAL A 215 0.98 -16.45 3.44
C VAL A 215 1.83 -15.23 3.07
N GLU A 216 2.58 -15.31 1.98
CA GLU A 216 3.52 -14.26 1.58
C GLU A 216 2.94 -13.42 0.42
N PHE A 217 3.02 -12.10 0.56
CA PHE A 217 2.68 -11.12 -0.46
C PHE A 217 3.96 -10.52 -1.04
N ARG A 218 4.24 -10.78 -2.33
CA ARG A 218 5.51 -10.42 -2.99
C ARG A 218 5.44 -9.26 -3.98
N LEU A 219 4.35 -8.49 -3.96
CA LEU A 219 4.03 -7.54 -5.02
C LEU A 219 4.50 -6.09 -4.79
N PHE A 220 5.06 -5.75 -3.63
CA PHE A 220 5.34 -4.35 -3.26
C PHE A 220 6.70 -3.85 -3.75
N ASN A 221 6.72 -2.68 -4.40
CA ASN A 221 7.97 -2.06 -4.85
C ASN A 221 8.82 -1.59 -3.65
N GLY A 222 10.15 -1.71 -3.76
CA GLY A 222 11.09 -1.25 -2.74
C GLY A 222 10.95 0.25 -2.44
N THR A 223 10.69 0.58 -1.18
CA THR A 223 10.57 1.96 -0.73
C THR A 223 10.95 2.10 0.75
N LEU A 224 11.54 3.23 1.13
CA LEU A 224 11.76 3.63 2.53
C LEU A 224 10.80 4.77 2.93
N HIS A 225 9.57 4.75 2.39
CA HIS A 225 8.52 5.67 2.79
C HIS A 225 7.63 5.02 3.86
N ALA A 226 7.80 5.42 5.11
CA ALA A 226 7.09 4.87 6.27
C ALA A 226 5.56 4.76 6.08
N GLY A 227 4.92 5.77 5.48
CA GLY A 227 3.47 5.74 5.19
C GLY A 227 3.05 4.68 4.16
N LYS A 228 3.90 4.38 3.16
CA LYS A 228 3.62 3.36 2.15
C LYS A 228 3.78 1.96 2.73
N ILE A 229 4.83 1.75 3.53
CA ILE A 229 5.07 0.48 4.23
C ILE A 229 3.90 0.16 5.17
N LYS A 230 3.44 1.14 5.98
CA LYS A 230 2.22 1.00 6.79
C LYS A 230 1.02 0.60 5.93
N ALA A 231 0.82 1.27 4.79
CA ALA A 231 -0.27 0.95 3.87
C ALA A 231 -0.19 -0.49 3.34
N TYR A 232 1.01 -0.98 3.01
CA TYR A 232 1.22 -2.35 2.50
C TYR A 232 0.89 -3.39 3.57
N ILE A 233 1.39 -3.21 4.80
CA ILE A 233 1.10 -4.10 5.92
C ILE A 233 -0.42 -4.14 6.17
N GLN A 234 -1.04 -2.96 6.35
CA GLN A 234 -2.49 -2.88 6.59
C GLN A 234 -3.30 -3.51 5.45
N PHE A 235 -2.86 -3.37 4.20
CA PHE A 235 -3.52 -3.97 3.04
C PHE A 235 -3.47 -5.51 3.07
N CYS A 236 -2.31 -6.11 3.36
CA CYS A 236 -2.16 -7.56 3.50
C CYS A 236 -3.01 -8.11 4.64
N LEU A 237 -2.97 -7.46 5.81
CA LEU A 237 -3.78 -7.85 6.97
C LEU A 237 -5.28 -7.76 6.66
N ALA A 238 -5.71 -6.74 5.91
CA ALA A 238 -7.12 -6.59 5.55
C ALA A 238 -7.60 -7.67 4.59
N ILE A 239 -6.80 -8.03 3.60
CA ILE A 239 -7.08 -9.15 2.69
C ILE A 239 -7.12 -10.47 3.46
N GLY A 240 -6.17 -10.70 4.37
CA GLY A 240 -6.14 -11.86 5.26
C GLY A 240 -7.42 -11.98 6.10
N ALA A 241 -7.81 -10.88 6.76
CA ALA A 241 -9.05 -10.82 7.54
C ALA A 241 -10.28 -11.11 6.66
N GLN A 242 -10.37 -10.52 5.45
CA GLN A 242 -11.47 -10.81 4.54
C GLN A 242 -11.53 -12.30 4.20
N ALA A 243 -10.40 -12.91 3.85
CA ALA A 243 -10.35 -14.31 3.45
C ALA A 243 -10.77 -15.28 4.57
N LEU A 244 -10.35 -14.99 5.80
CA LEU A 244 -10.65 -15.79 7.00
C LEU A 244 -12.11 -15.70 7.42
N ASN A 245 -12.73 -14.52 7.31
CA ASN A 245 -14.10 -14.29 7.76
C ASN A 245 -15.17 -14.62 6.70
N GLN A 246 -14.81 -14.69 5.42
CA GLN A 246 -15.77 -14.98 4.34
C GLN A 246 -16.02 -16.49 4.18
N SER A 247 -17.28 -16.88 3.95
CA SER A 247 -17.63 -18.27 3.63
C SER A 247 -17.09 -18.72 2.27
N CYS A 248 -17.09 -17.80 1.29
CA CYS A 248 -16.53 -17.99 -0.03
C CYS A 248 -16.10 -16.65 -0.65
N ALA A 249 -15.16 -16.69 -1.58
CA ALA A 249 -14.82 -15.58 -2.45
C ALA A 249 -14.90 -15.96 -3.93
N SER A 250 -15.36 -15.03 -4.77
CA SER A 250 -15.37 -15.18 -6.22
C SER A 250 -14.00 -14.83 -6.80
N ARG A 251 -13.53 -15.63 -7.77
CA ARG A 251 -12.32 -15.36 -8.55
C ARG A 251 -12.56 -14.47 -9.77
N ARG A 252 -13.82 -14.14 -10.10
CA ARG A 252 -14.17 -13.41 -11.32
C ARG A 252 -13.51 -12.04 -11.29
N LYS A 253 -12.71 -11.74 -12.32
CA LYS A 253 -12.05 -10.43 -12.46
C LYS A 253 -13.04 -9.29 -12.38
N THR A 254 -12.67 -8.27 -11.60
CA THR A 254 -13.46 -7.05 -11.45
C THR A 254 -13.40 -6.24 -12.75
N GLN A 255 -14.54 -6.06 -13.40
CA GLN A 255 -14.70 -5.11 -14.49
C GLN A 255 -15.28 -3.80 -13.95
N THR A 256 -14.73 -2.66 -14.38
CA THR A 256 -15.19 -1.35 -13.94
C THR A 256 -14.84 -0.25 -14.94
N SER A 257 -15.71 0.76 -15.03
CA SER A 257 -15.47 2.02 -15.75
C SER A 257 -14.77 3.08 -14.90
N ASN A 258 -14.72 2.91 -13.58
CA ASN A 258 -14.00 3.78 -12.66
C ASN A 258 -13.22 2.96 -11.62
N GLU A 259 -11.94 2.77 -11.90
CA GLU A 259 -11.01 1.97 -11.09
C GLU A 259 -10.82 2.56 -9.69
N LYS A 260 -10.58 3.87 -9.57
CA LYS A 260 -10.37 4.55 -8.29
C LYS A 260 -11.59 4.45 -7.37
N TYR A 261 -12.81 4.68 -7.88
CA TYR A 261 -14.04 4.48 -7.10
C TYR A 261 -14.20 3.02 -6.65
N THR A 262 -14.00 2.09 -7.57
CA THR A 262 -14.21 0.65 -7.34
C THR A 262 -13.22 0.10 -6.32
N PHE A 263 -11.97 0.54 -6.40
CA PHE A 263 -10.94 0.14 -5.45
C PHE A 263 -11.21 0.79 -4.09
N ARG A 264 -11.55 2.09 -4.03
CA ARG A 264 -11.92 2.76 -2.77
C ARG A 264 -13.04 2.02 -2.05
N THR A 265 -14.13 1.70 -2.74
CA THR A 265 -15.26 0.98 -2.13
C THR A 265 -14.86 -0.42 -1.66
N TRP A 266 -13.93 -1.08 -2.35
CA TRP A 266 -13.36 -2.34 -1.87
C TRP A 266 -12.48 -2.16 -0.62
N LEU A 267 -11.60 -1.15 -0.57
CA LEU A 267 -10.80 -0.83 0.63
C LEU A 267 -11.69 -0.57 1.85
N LEU A 268 -12.83 0.11 1.68
CA LEU A 268 -13.77 0.34 2.78
C LEU A 268 -14.43 -0.97 3.25
N ARG A 269 -14.78 -1.87 2.33
CA ARG A 269 -15.31 -3.22 2.65
C ARG A 269 -14.28 -4.14 3.27
N LEU A 270 -12.99 -3.92 3.00
CA LEU A 270 -11.88 -4.58 3.67
C LEU A 270 -11.69 -4.12 5.13
N GLY A 271 -12.45 -3.12 5.58
CA GLY A 271 -12.32 -2.56 6.93
C GLY A 271 -11.30 -1.43 7.05
N LEU A 272 -10.73 -0.94 5.93
CA LEU A 272 -9.80 0.20 5.93
C LEU A 272 -10.56 1.52 6.03
N ASN A 273 -11.34 1.70 7.10
CA ASN A 273 -12.27 2.81 7.35
C ASN A 273 -11.75 3.78 8.43
N GLY A 274 -12.14 5.05 8.37
CA GLY A 274 -11.75 6.03 9.39
C GLY A 274 -10.32 6.55 9.26
N GLU A 275 -9.86 7.28 10.28
CA GLU A 275 -8.60 8.05 10.28
C GLU A 275 -7.35 7.15 10.26
N GLU A 276 -7.35 6.07 11.05
CA GLU A 276 -6.24 5.10 11.14
C GLU A 276 -5.75 4.59 9.77
N PHE A 277 -6.68 4.46 8.81
CA PHE A 277 -6.42 3.92 7.47
C PHE A 277 -6.45 5.00 6.38
N ALA A 278 -6.51 6.29 6.73
CA ALA A 278 -6.54 7.38 5.75
C ALA A 278 -5.30 7.38 4.85
N THR A 279 -4.11 7.23 5.46
CA THR A 279 -2.84 7.12 4.73
C THR A 279 -2.80 5.90 3.81
N ALA A 280 -3.34 4.76 4.25
CA ALA A 280 -3.41 3.56 3.41
C ALA A 280 -4.30 3.79 2.17
N ARG A 281 -5.50 4.33 2.36
CA ARG A 281 -6.39 4.68 1.24
C ARG A 281 -5.73 5.69 0.30
N GLN A 282 -5.06 6.72 0.83
CA GLN A 282 -4.36 7.71 0.01
C GLN A 282 -3.32 7.05 -0.90
N HIS A 283 -2.43 6.23 -0.34
CA HIS A 283 -1.36 5.59 -1.12
C HIS A 283 -1.89 4.55 -2.11
N LEU A 284 -2.85 3.71 -1.70
CA LEU A 284 -3.41 2.64 -2.54
C LEU A 284 -4.31 3.16 -3.66
N LEU A 285 -4.85 4.38 -3.55
CA LEU A 285 -5.65 5.00 -4.60
C LEU A 285 -4.86 5.92 -5.52
N ALA A 286 -3.64 6.31 -5.15
CA ALA A 286 -2.89 7.37 -5.84
C ALA A 286 -2.74 7.11 -7.35
N ASN A 287 -2.42 5.86 -7.72
CA ASN A 287 -2.12 5.48 -9.09
C ASN A 287 -3.35 5.08 -9.93
N LEU A 288 -4.55 5.06 -9.35
CA LEU A 288 -5.75 4.61 -10.06
C LEU A 288 -6.46 5.77 -10.77
N PRO A 289 -6.91 5.58 -12.03
CA PRO A 289 -7.65 6.59 -12.79
C PRO A 289 -9.10 6.73 -12.28
N GLY A 290 -9.72 7.87 -12.59
CA GLY A 290 -11.11 8.17 -12.26
C GLY A 290 -11.30 8.99 -10.99
N CYS A 291 -12.55 9.15 -10.56
CA CYS A 291 -12.91 9.92 -9.37
C CYS A 291 -13.27 9.01 -8.18
N ILE A 292 -13.24 9.53 -6.95
CA ILE A 292 -13.56 8.78 -5.73
C ILE A 292 -15.05 8.73 -5.39
N ALA A 293 -15.85 9.63 -5.96
CA ALA A 293 -17.23 9.90 -5.55
C ALA A 293 -18.28 9.11 -6.33
N TRP A 294 -18.05 8.91 -7.63
CA TRP A 294 -19.05 8.35 -8.55
C TRP A 294 -18.56 7.08 -9.22
N LYS A 295 -19.43 6.08 -9.32
CA LYS A 295 -19.13 4.83 -10.03
C LYS A 295 -19.08 5.05 -11.54
N ASP A 296 -20.05 5.80 -12.05
CA ASP A 296 -20.14 6.16 -13.46
C ASP A 296 -19.48 7.53 -13.69
N PRO A 297 -18.44 7.63 -14.55
CA PRO A 297 -17.82 8.91 -14.91
C PRO A 297 -18.83 9.97 -15.40
N ALA A 298 -19.91 9.58 -16.08
CA ALA A 298 -20.93 10.51 -16.57
C ALA A 298 -21.62 11.28 -15.44
N GLN A 299 -21.77 10.67 -14.26
CA GLN A 299 -22.34 11.34 -13.08
C GLN A 299 -21.43 12.47 -12.57
N ALA A 300 -20.11 12.26 -12.64
CA ALA A 300 -19.14 13.27 -12.25
C ALA A 300 -19.14 14.46 -13.21
N GLU A 301 -19.29 14.19 -14.51
CA GLU A 301 -19.39 15.22 -15.55
C GLU A 301 -20.68 16.03 -15.43
N ALA A 302 -21.83 15.37 -15.29
CA ALA A 302 -23.12 16.03 -15.08
C ALA A 302 -23.12 16.89 -13.81
N GLN A 303 -22.46 16.44 -12.73
CA GLN A 303 -22.34 17.26 -11.52
C GLN A 303 -21.45 18.49 -11.74
N LYS A 304 -20.31 18.35 -12.45
CA LYS A 304 -19.45 19.49 -12.79
C LYS A 304 -20.19 20.52 -13.63
N GLU A 305 -20.97 20.06 -14.61
CA GLU A 305 -21.76 20.95 -15.47
C GLU A 305 -22.85 21.69 -14.67
N ARG A 306 -23.59 20.99 -13.81
CA ARG A 306 -24.56 21.62 -12.89
C ARG A 306 -23.91 22.69 -12.00
N MET A 307 -22.74 22.40 -11.44
CA MET A 307 -22.02 23.35 -10.60
C MET A 307 -21.49 24.55 -11.40
N ARG A 308 -21.09 24.35 -12.66
CA ARG A 308 -20.70 25.43 -13.58
C ARG A 308 -21.90 26.33 -13.90
N GLN A 309 -23.02 25.75 -14.32
CA GLN A 309 -24.26 26.50 -14.60
C GLN A 309 -24.73 27.30 -13.38
N LYS A 310 -24.64 26.71 -12.17
CA LYS A 310 -24.99 27.41 -10.93
C LYS A 310 -24.07 28.62 -10.68
N ARG A 311 -22.75 28.47 -10.85
CA ARG A 311 -21.79 29.58 -10.70
C ARG A 311 -22.00 30.68 -11.74
N GLU A 312 -22.26 30.31 -12.99
CA GLU A 312 -22.56 31.26 -14.06
C GLU A 312 -23.85 32.04 -13.76
N LYS A 313 -24.89 31.35 -13.26
CA LYS A 313 -26.13 32.00 -12.82
C LYS A 313 -25.92 32.92 -11.62
N GLU A 314 -25.18 32.48 -10.60
CA GLU A 314 -24.84 33.31 -9.43
C GLU A 314 -24.02 34.54 -9.83
N LEU A 315 -23.10 34.42 -10.80
CA LEU A 315 -22.33 35.54 -11.32
C LEU A 315 -23.22 36.52 -12.11
N ALA A 316 -24.10 36.01 -12.97
CA ALA A 316 -25.07 36.83 -13.71
C ALA A 316 -26.02 37.58 -12.75
N GLU A 317 -26.53 36.91 -11.71
CA GLU A 317 -27.35 37.53 -10.68
C GLU A 317 -26.59 38.61 -9.88
N ARG A 318 -25.28 38.41 -9.64
CA ARG A 318 -24.42 39.43 -8.99
C ARG A 318 -24.18 40.64 -9.88
N ILE A 319 -23.85 40.43 -11.15
CA ILE A 319 -23.67 41.51 -12.13
C ILE A 319 -24.98 42.30 -12.25
N GLN A 320 -26.11 41.61 -12.41
CA GLN A 320 -27.41 42.26 -12.50
C GLN A 320 -27.76 43.05 -11.23
N ARG A 321 -27.45 42.54 -10.03
CA ARG A 321 -27.63 43.30 -8.78
C ARG A 321 -26.74 44.54 -8.73
N GLN A 322 -25.48 44.45 -9.16
CA GLN A 322 -24.57 45.60 -9.20
C GLN A 322 -25.03 46.64 -10.23
N GLU A 323 -25.49 46.21 -11.41
CA GLU A 323 -26.06 47.07 -12.45
C GLU A 323 -27.40 47.70 -12.04
N ILE A 324 -28.15 47.13 -11.09
CA ILE A 324 -29.38 47.73 -10.54
C ILE A 324 -29.05 48.73 -9.41
N ILE A 325 -28.01 48.47 -8.62
CA ILE A 325 -27.62 49.35 -7.50
C ILE A 325 -26.90 50.61 -7.99
N HIS A 326 -26.00 50.49 -8.99
CA HIS A 326 -25.25 51.63 -9.54
C HIS A 326 -26.14 52.79 -10.05
N PRO A 327 -27.22 52.54 -10.81
CA PRO A 327 -28.14 53.60 -11.25
C PRO A 327 -28.94 54.22 -10.10
N ILE A 328 -29.25 53.46 -9.04
CA ILE A 328 -30.02 53.95 -7.89
C ILE A 328 -29.16 54.88 -7.02
N GLU A 329 -27.90 54.53 -6.76
CA GLU A 329 -26.96 55.39 -6.02
C GLU A 329 -26.62 56.67 -6.80
N GLU A 330 -26.50 56.62 -8.14
CA GLU A 330 -26.33 57.81 -8.99
C GLU A 330 -27.59 58.71 -8.99
N LEU A 331 -28.80 58.12 -8.95
CA LEU A 331 -30.06 58.86 -8.85
C LEU A 331 -30.27 59.49 -7.45
N GLU A 332 -29.90 58.80 -6.36
CA GLU A 332 -29.97 59.34 -5.00
C GLU A 332 -28.92 60.45 -4.77
N SER A 333 -27.69 60.28 -5.26
CA SER A 333 -26.66 61.32 -5.24
C SER A 333 -27.04 62.56 -6.08
N ALA A 334 -27.76 62.38 -7.20
CA ALA A 334 -28.25 63.50 -8.00
C ALA A 334 -29.45 64.20 -7.35
N GLY A 335 -30.28 63.48 -6.60
CA GLY A 335 -31.42 64.01 -5.83
C GLY A 335 -31.01 64.84 -4.63
N GLU A 336 -30.02 64.38 -3.84
CA GLU A 336 -29.52 65.13 -2.67
C GLU A 336 -28.78 66.42 -3.07
N ALA A 337 -28.13 66.45 -4.24
CA ALA A 337 -27.48 67.66 -4.77
C ALA A 337 -28.48 68.74 -5.22
N GLN A 338 -29.77 68.41 -5.43
CA GLN A 338 -30.80 69.38 -5.82
C GLN A 338 -31.56 70.00 -4.64
N GLU A 339 -31.50 69.43 -3.43
CA GLU A 339 -32.20 69.97 -2.26
C GLU A 339 -31.37 70.97 -1.40
N SER A 340 -30.07 71.15 -1.65
CA SER A 340 -29.24 72.06 -0.84
C SER A 340 -29.03 73.46 -1.43
N SER A 341 -29.87 73.92 -2.36
CA SER A 341 -29.78 75.28 -2.94
C SER A 341 -31.13 75.97 -3.12
N ALA A 342 -31.83 76.25 -2.02
CA ALA A 342 -32.79 77.35 -1.98
C ALA A 342 -32.95 77.95 -0.57
N PHE A 343 -32.87 79.28 -0.50
CA PHE A 343 -33.30 80.19 0.57
C PHE A 343 -32.30 80.64 1.67
N CYS A 344 -31.38 81.50 1.23
CA CYS A 344 -31.31 82.95 1.49
C CYS A 344 -31.72 83.55 2.86
N MET A 345 -30.90 84.52 3.26
CA MET A 345 -30.94 85.42 4.41
C MET A 345 -32.24 86.23 4.58
N ARG A 346 -32.47 86.64 5.83
CA ARG A 346 -33.53 87.51 6.38
C ARG A 346 -33.71 88.85 5.65
N MET A 347 -34.97 89.28 5.52
CA MET A 347 -35.56 90.42 6.26
C MET A 347 -37.04 90.18 6.48
#